data_AF-A0A3D1ESF3-F1
#
_entry.id   AF-A0A3D1ESF3-F1
#
_cell.length_a   1.000
_cell.length_b   1.000
_cell.length_c   1.000
_cell.angle_alpha   90.00
_cell.angle_beta   90.00
_cell.angle_gamma   90.00
#
_symmetry.space_group_name_H-M   'P 1'
#
loop_
_entity.id
_entity.type
_entity.pdbx_description
1 polymer ?
#
loop_
_entity_poly.entity_id
_entity_poly.type
_entity_poly.pdbx_seq_one_letter_code
_entity_poly.pdbx_strand_id
1 'polypeptide(L)'
;MVCPYCGSMHKTHLPEVCQHCNGPLDPESREQTRNDLGPWFVQNVARPFAPGMRYEILLRQVSEGKLRPTQVVRGPTTGQFWTVARKVPGLSHHFGLCHACQAPASPEDEACLACGVSFRVSLDRDRLGLGGDGAQASAFVDAAKVRPAPHQPASQSEDAAPDSPVPTEDLGSRTSTQLRRELLAARRRQNALHWLVGILVLGVLALLVLQELKSPAAVSSELPPPPVAPPAPNPSKLMPTTPPASAPKSFEASIGASGTTPQDLPSAPDSAAPAQDGQLSLDDALRLYQRAVDTTRSPQTRQAELGGLEVELVSLVASASPERKAQWQTLENLVRQAITDLQAELRLAPEASRATFPSSP
;
A
#
# COMPACT_ATOMS: atom_id res chain seq x y z
N MET A 1 -27.92 -16.26 5.06
CA MET A 1 -26.71 -15.50 4.66
C MET A 1 -26.19 -14.68 5.85
N VAL A 2 -24.90 -14.41 5.93
CA VAL A 2 -24.28 -13.74 7.09
C VAL A 2 -23.88 -12.30 6.72
N CYS A 3 -24.19 -11.33 7.58
CA CYS A 3 -23.68 -9.97 7.42
C CYS A 3 -22.15 -9.94 7.64
N PRO A 4 -21.35 -9.47 6.67
CA PRO A 4 -19.89 -9.45 6.77
C PRO A 4 -19.36 -8.48 7.84
N TYR A 5 -20.18 -7.55 8.33
CA TYR A 5 -19.75 -6.52 9.29
C TYR A 5 -20.02 -6.86 10.75
N CYS A 6 -21.05 -7.66 11.03
CA CYS A 6 -21.44 -7.98 12.41
C CYS A 6 -21.72 -9.45 12.66
N GLY A 7 -21.65 -10.31 11.63
CA GLY A 7 -21.89 -11.74 11.77
C GLY A 7 -23.36 -12.15 11.92
N SER A 8 -24.30 -11.21 11.89
CA SER A 8 -25.73 -11.51 12.05
C SER A 8 -26.28 -12.36 10.89
N MET A 9 -27.15 -13.31 11.24
CA MET A 9 -27.78 -14.22 10.29
C MET A 9 -29.04 -13.61 9.68
N HIS A 10 -29.15 -13.66 8.35
CA HIS A 10 -30.35 -13.29 7.58
C HIS A 10 -30.95 -14.54 6.93
N LYS A 11 -32.28 -14.72 7.08
CA LYS A 11 -33.00 -15.95 6.71
C LYS A 11 -33.01 -16.24 5.21
N THR A 12 -33.21 -15.21 4.37
CA THR A 12 -33.51 -15.41 2.95
C THR A 12 -32.46 -14.76 2.05
N HIS A 13 -32.26 -13.45 2.17
CA HIS A 13 -31.28 -12.68 1.42
C HIS A 13 -30.59 -11.64 2.32
N LEU A 14 -29.44 -11.13 1.88
CA LEU A 14 -28.82 -9.96 2.51
C LEU A 14 -29.61 -8.71 2.08
N PRO A 15 -30.18 -7.93 3.01
CA PRO A 15 -30.81 -6.65 2.68
C PRO A 15 -29.73 -5.64 2.23
N GLU A 16 -30.14 -4.53 1.60
CA GLU A 16 -29.24 -3.42 1.27
C GLU A 16 -28.61 -2.77 2.51
N VAL A 17 -29.29 -2.82 3.66
CA VAL A 17 -28.76 -2.34 4.94
C VAL A 17 -29.00 -3.40 6.01
N CYS A 18 -27.95 -3.75 6.76
CA CYS A 18 -28.09 -4.73 7.84
C CYS A 18 -28.93 -4.17 8.99
N GLN A 19 -30.02 -4.84 9.35
CA GLN A 19 -30.90 -4.43 10.46
C GLN A 19 -30.23 -4.49 11.86
N HIS A 20 -29.09 -5.18 11.99
CA HIS A 20 -28.39 -5.32 13.28
C HIS A 20 -27.30 -4.27 13.48
N CYS A 21 -26.50 -3.99 12.44
CA CYS A 21 -25.37 -3.06 12.53
C CYS A 21 -25.54 -1.77 11.74
N ASN A 22 -26.63 -1.65 10.98
CA ASN A 22 -26.93 -0.55 10.05
C ASN A 22 -25.84 -0.32 8.99
N GLY A 23 -25.04 -1.35 8.70
CA GLY A 23 -24.02 -1.29 7.66
C GLY A 23 -24.63 -1.44 6.26
N PRO A 24 -24.23 -0.62 5.27
CA PRO A 24 -24.67 -0.73 3.89
C PRO A 24 -24.02 -1.93 3.20
N LEU A 25 -24.83 -2.79 2.60
CA LEU A 25 -24.47 -4.12 2.09
C LEU A 25 -24.55 -4.23 0.56
N ASP A 26 -24.79 -3.11 -0.13
CA ASP A 26 -24.68 -3.06 -1.58
C ASP A 26 -23.24 -3.40 -2.04
N PRO A 27 -23.06 -3.86 -3.30
CA PRO A 27 -21.76 -4.30 -3.79
C PRO A 27 -20.64 -3.26 -3.68
N GLU A 28 -20.95 -1.98 -3.89
CA GLU A 28 -19.98 -0.89 -3.83
C GLU A 28 -19.54 -0.62 -2.39
N SER A 29 -20.48 -0.53 -1.45
CA SER A 29 -20.18 -0.38 -0.02
C SER A 29 -19.37 -1.54 0.53
N ARG A 30 -19.65 -2.77 0.09
CA ARG A 30 -18.87 -3.96 0.46
C ARG A 30 -17.45 -3.88 -0.07
N GLU A 31 -17.28 -3.39 -1.30
CA GLU A 31 -15.97 -3.23 -1.91
C GLU A 31 -15.16 -2.12 -1.22
N GLN A 32 -15.78 -0.98 -0.95
CA GLN A 32 -15.17 0.09 -0.18
C GLN A 32 -14.77 -0.39 1.22
N THR A 33 -15.65 -1.13 1.90
CA THR A 33 -15.34 -1.67 3.23
C THR A 33 -14.17 -2.64 3.15
N ARG A 34 -14.13 -3.51 2.14
CA ARG A 34 -13.02 -4.45 1.91
C ARG A 34 -11.68 -3.71 1.75
N ASN A 35 -11.67 -2.57 1.07
CA ASN A 35 -10.50 -1.71 0.91
C ASN A 35 -10.14 -0.91 2.17
N ASP A 36 -11.10 -0.72 3.07
CA ASP A 36 -10.89 -0.08 4.38
C ASP A 36 -10.47 -1.08 5.47
N LEU A 37 -10.57 -2.39 5.24
CA LEU A 37 -10.18 -3.42 6.20
C LEU A 37 -8.70 -3.35 6.54
N GLY A 38 -8.40 -3.52 7.82
CA GLY A 38 -7.02 -3.56 8.28
C GLY A 38 -6.88 -4.08 9.71
N PRO A 39 -5.64 -4.07 10.23
CA PRO A 39 -5.31 -4.76 11.48
C PRO A 39 -5.73 -3.99 12.75
N TRP A 40 -6.26 -2.76 12.60
CA TRP A 40 -6.61 -1.90 13.74
C TRP A 40 -8.06 -2.06 14.16
N PHE A 41 -8.30 -2.18 15.46
CA PHE A 41 -9.65 -2.29 16.00
C PHE A 41 -9.87 -1.24 17.09
N VAL A 42 -11.05 -0.64 17.09
CA VAL A 42 -11.54 0.21 18.18
C VAL A 42 -12.58 -0.58 18.95
N GLN A 43 -12.45 -0.64 20.27
CA GLN A 43 -13.42 -1.34 21.11
C GLN A 43 -14.77 -0.60 21.01
N ASN A 44 -15.79 -1.33 20.57
CA ASN A 44 -17.16 -0.84 20.50
C ASN A 44 -18.10 -1.91 21.05
N VAL A 45 -18.66 -1.68 22.24
CA VAL A 45 -19.57 -2.63 22.91
C VAL A 45 -20.86 -2.83 22.13
N ALA A 46 -21.33 -1.79 21.41
CA ALA A 46 -22.51 -1.89 20.55
C ALA A 46 -22.23 -2.64 19.24
N ARG A 47 -20.96 -2.73 18.82
CA ARG A 47 -20.52 -3.43 17.60
C ARG A 47 -19.26 -4.26 17.88
N PRO A 48 -19.38 -5.32 18.70
CA PRO A 48 -18.21 -6.08 19.17
C PRO A 48 -17.52 -6.88 18.07
N PHE A 49 -18.26 -7.19 17.00
CA PHE A 49 -17.78 -7.93 15.84
C PHE A 49 -17.45 -7.04 14.64
N ALA A 50 -17.39 -5.72 14.84
CA ALA A 50 -17.02 -4.81 13.77
C ALA A 50 -15.64 -5.22 13.22
N PRO A 51 -15.48 -5.22 11.89
CA PRO A 51 -14.20 -5.53 11.29
C PRO A 51 -13.15 -4.48 11.69
N GLY A 52 -11.88 -4.89 11.62
CA GLY A 52 -10.78 -3.96 11.76
C GLY A 52 -10.71 -2.99 10.58
N MET A 53 -9.94 -1.92 10.75
CA MET A 53 -9.73 -0.87 9.76
C MET A 53 -8.24 -0.65 9.50
N ARG A 54 -7.91 -0.06 8.35
CA ARG A 54 -6.55 0.39 8.06
C ARG A 54 -6.16 1.61 8.91
N TYR A 55 -4.87 1.83 9.03
CA TYR A 55 -4.31 2.87 9.90
C TYR A 55 -4.77 4.27 9.51
N GLU A 56 -4.90 4.56 8.22
CA GLU A 56 -5.32 5.86 7.69
C GLU A 56 -6.77 6.19 8.08
N ILE A 57 -7.62 5.17 8.13
CA ILE A 57 -9.02 5.32 8.58
C ILE A 57 -9.05 5.62 10.08
N LEU A 58 -8.20 4.96 10.85
CA LEU A 58 -8.03 5.23 12.28
C LEU A 58 -7.58 6.68 12.51
N LEU A 59 -6.57 7.15 11.77
CA LEU A 59 -6.10 8.53 11.84
C LEU A 59 -7.17 9.55 11.43
N ARG A 60 -7.95 9.25 10.39
CA ARG A 60 -9.10 10.06 10.01
C ARG A 60 -10.12 10.15 11.15
N GLN A 61 -10.39 9.06 11.88
CA GLN A 61 -11.26 9.13 13.05
C GLN A 61 -10.68 9.98 14.19
N VAL A 62 -9.35 10.02 14.35
CA VAL A 62 -8.68 10.91 15.31
C VAL A 62 -8.86 12.37 14.89
N SER A 63 -8.56 12.72 13.63
CA SER A 63 -8.67 14.10 13.14
C SER A 63 -10.11 14.62 13.14
N GLU A 64 -11.09 13.74 12.90
CA GLU A 64 -12.52 14.06 13.00
C GLU A 64 -13.03 14.09 14.46
N GLY A 65 -12.20 13.79 15.46
CA GLY A 65 -12.60 13.74 16.87
C GLY A 65 -13.54 12.57 17.24
N LYS A 66 -13.75 11.62 16.31
CA LYS A 66 -14.56 10.42 16.53
C LYS A 66 -13.85 9.40 17.42
N LEU A 67 -12.51 9.39 17.39
CA LEU A 67 -11.67 8.61 18.29
C LEU A 67 -11.03 9.54 19.32
N ARG A 68 -11.27 9.26 20.61
CA ARG A 68 -10.75 10.02 21.75
C ARG A 68 -9.54 9.32 22.37
N PRO A 69 -8.62 10.07 23.02
CA PRO A 69 -7.43 9.50 23.67
C PRO A 69 -7.74 8.50 24.80
N THR A 70 -8.97 8.48 25.32
CA THR A 70 -9.43 7.57 26.38
C THR A 70 -10.07 6.28 25.86
N GLN A 71 -10.32 6.16 24.55
CA GLN A 71 -10.90 4.95 23.99
C GLN A 71 -9.87 3.82 23.92
N VAL A 72 -10.38 2.58 23.89
CA VAL A 72 -9.56 1.38 23.85
C VAL A 72 -9.43 0.91 22.41
N VAL A 73 -8.20 0.67 21.97
CA VAL A 73 -7.87 0.21 20.63
C VAL A 73 -6.87 -0.94 20.71
N ARG A 74 -6.74 -1.71 19.63
CA ARG A 74 -5.65 -2.66 19.44
C ARG A 74 -5.18 -2.61 18.00
N GLY A 75 -3.94 -2.99 17.75
CA GLY A 75 -3.38 -3.09 16.42
C GLY A 75 -1.95 -3.59 16.43
N PRO A 76 -1.26 -3.49 15.29
CA PRO A 76 0.09 -4.03 15.12
C PRO A 76 1.08 -3.54 16.18
N THR A 77 1.04 -2.25 16.53
CA THR A 77 1.97 -1.65 17.50
C THR A 77 1.62 -1.95 18.95
N THR A 78 0.49 -2.59 19.22
CA THR A 78 0.13 -3.07 20.56
C THR A 78 0.36 -4.57 20.71
N GLY A 79 0.95 -5.24 19.71
CA GLY A 79 1.01 -6.71 19.68
C GLY A 79 -0.38 -7.34 19.67
N GLN A 80 -1.36 -6.66 19.06
CA GLN A 80 -2.78 -7.03 19.06
C GLN A 80 -3.47 -7.04 20.44
N PHE A 81 -2.83 -6.55 21.49
CA PHE A 81 -3.47 -6.36 22.81
C PHE A 81 -4.28 -5.07 22.87
N TRP A 82 -5.34 -5.08 23.68
CA TRP A 82 -6.16 -3.89 23.93
C TRP A 82 -5.43 -2.88 24.82
N THR A 83 -5.34 -1.64 24.36
CA THR A 83 -4.63 -0.55 25.03
C THR A 83 -5.42 0.76 24.87
N VAL A 84 -5.32 1.66 25.86
CA VAL A 84 -5.91 2.99 25.77
C VAL A 84 -5.18 3.81 24.70
N ALA A 85 -5.92 4.49 23.81
CA ALA A 85 -5.40 5.13 22.60
C ALA A 85 -4.22 6.10 22.86
N ARG A 86 -4.24 6.87 23.96
CA ARG A 86 -3.11 7.76 24.33
C ARG A 86 -1.79 7.05 24.69
N LYS A 87 -1.80 5.73 24.88
CA LYS A 87 -0.64 4.90 25.21
C LYS A 87 -0.20 4.00 24.05
N VAL A 88 -0.83 4.13 22.88
CA VAL A 88 -0.53 3.28 21.73
C VAL A 88 0.65 3.86 20.94
N PRO A 89 1.74 3.09 20.74
CA PRO A 89 2.86 3.53 19.90
C PRO A 89 2.36 3.83 18.49
N GLY A 90 2.81 4.95 17.94
CA GLY A 90 2.36 5.43 16.64
C GLY A 90 1.01 6.15 16.63
N LEU A 91 0.07 5.84 17.52
CA LEU A 91 -1.22 6.54 17.54
C LEU A 91 -1.23 7.75 18.49
N SER A 92 -0.61 7.61 19.66
CA SER A 92 -0.62 8.58 20.76
C SER A 92 -0.28 10.03 20.36
N HIS A 93 0.74 10.22 19.51
CA HIS A 93 1.22 11.54 19.11
C HIS A 93 0.19 12.34 18.28
N HIS A 94 -0.75 11.67 17.62
CA HIS A 94 -1.90 12.33 16.96
C HIS A 94 -2.91 12.92 17.96
N PHE A 95 -2.83 12.55 19.24
CA PHE A 95 -3.56 13.21 20.33
C PHE A 95 -2.71 14.26 21.07
N GLY A 96 -1.52 14.57 20.57
CA GLY A 96 -0.62 15.54 21.20
C GLY A 96 0.26 14.96 22.32
N LEU A 97 0.37 13.63 22.45
CA LEU A 97 1.01 12.98 23.60
C LEU A 97 1.98 11.86 23.18
N CYS A 98 3.10 11.72 23.86
CA CYS A 98 3.99 10.57 23.69
C CYS A 98 3.43 9.30 24.37
N HIS A 99 3.38 8.17 23.67
CA HIS A 99 2.90 6.90 24.24
C HIS A 99 3.66 6.44 25.49
N ALA A 100 4.97 6.70 25.58
CA ALA A 100 5.81 6.23 26.68
C ALA A 100 5.79 7.17 27.89
N CYS A 101 6.17 8.43 27.70
CA CYS A 101 6.32 9.41 28.81
C CYS A 101 5.13 10.38 28.95
N GLN A 102 4.18 10.38 28.02
CA GLN A 102 3.02 11.29 27.98
C GLN A 102 3.39 12.79 27.89
N ALA A 103 4.63 13.12 27.57
CA ALA A 103 5.02 14.49 27.24
C ALA A 103 4.31 14.97 25.95
N PRO A 104 4.15 16.29 25.75
CA PRO A 104 3.62 16.85 24.51
C PRO A 104 4.41 16.37 23.29
N ALA A 105 3.69 16.01 22.22
CA ALA A 105 4.25 15.57 20.95
C ALA A 105 3.42 16.10 19.78
N SER A 106 4.04 16.41 18.65
CA SER A 106 3.36 16.79 17.41
C SER A 106 2.97 15.55 16.60
N PRO A 107 1.86 15.57 15.83
CA PRO A 107 1.54 14.51 14.86
C PRO A 107 2.58 14.36 13.73
N GLU A 108 3.44 15.36 13.51
CA GLU A 108 4.48 15.34 12.48
C GLU A 108 5.85 14.87 13.02
N ASP A 109 5.97 14.64 14.33
CA ASP A 109 7.23 14.19 14.94
C ASP A 109 7.52 12.72 14.56
N GLU A 110 8.77 12.38 14.24
CA GLU A 110 9.17 10.98 14.05
C GLU A 110 9.52 10.26 15.37
N ALA A 111 9.79 11.03 16.43
CA ALA A 111 10.14 10.55 17.76
C ALA A 111 9.83 11.59 18.84
N CYS A 112 9.65 11.13 20.08
CA CYS A 112 9.41 12.01 21.21
C CYS A 112 10.64 12.85 21.56
N LEU A 113 10.50 14.18 21.61
CA LEU A 113 11.58 15.09 22.00
C LEU A 113 12.02 14.92 23.47
N ALA A 114 11.14 14.42 24.35
CA ALA A 114 11.44 14.28 25.77
C ALA A 114 12.13 12.94 26.14
N CYS A 115 11.79 11.84 25.45
CA CYS A 115 12.29 10.50 25.80
C CYS A 115 12.89 9.71 24.63
N GLY A 116 12.90 10.26 23.42
CA GLY A 116 13.55 9.67 22.24
C GLY A 116 12.82 8.47 21.60
N VAL A 117 11.67 8.06 22.13
CA VAL A 117 10.94 6.90 21.57
C VAL A 117 10.39 7.21 20.18
N SER A 118 10.46 6.25 19.26
CA SER A 118 9.98 6.44 17.88
C SER A 118 8.45 6.41 17.79
N PHE A 119 7.90 7.19 16.87
CA PHE A 119 6.48 7.15 16.50
C PHE A 119 6.20 6.39 15.20
N ARG A 120 7.21 5.75 14.60
CA ARG A 120 7.06 5.01 13.35
C ARG A 120 6.09 3.83 13.48
N VAL A 121 5.19 3.69 12.50
CA VAL A 121 4.22 2.60 12.43
C VAL A 121 4.51 1.75 11.21
N SER A 122 4.52 0.43 11.38
CA SER A 122 4.47 -0.47 10.24
C SER A 122 3.05 -0.49 9.66
N LEU A 123 2.93 -0.18 8.38
CA LEU A 123 1.66 -0.21 7.64
C LEU A 123 1.38 -1.59 7.01
N ASP A 124 2.12 -2.61 7.40
CA ASP A 124 1.90 -3.97 6.93
C ASP A 124 0.53 -4.49 7.40
N ARG A 125 -0.38 -4.59 6.42
CA ARG A 125 -1.75 -5.07 6.63
C ARG A 125 -1.78 -6.56 6.95
N ASP A 126 -0.86 -7.32 6.38
CA ASP A 126 -0.97 -8.78 6.28
C ASP A 126 -0.29 -9.48 7.47
N ARG A 127 0.68 -8.81 8.12
CA ARG A 127 1.38 -9.40 9.28
C ARG A 127 0.73 -9.14 10.64
N LEU A 128 -0.31 -8.31 10.74
CA LEU A 128 -0.97 -7.92 12.02
C LEU A 128 0.00 -7.48 13.13
N GLY A 129 1.25 -7.11 12.82
CA GLY A 129 2.32 -6.90 13.80
C GLY A 129 2.82 -8.17 14.52
N LEU A 130 2.52 -9.37 14.02
CA LEU A 130 2.82 -10.67 14.65
C LEU A 130 4.08 -11.38 14.09
N GLY A 131 4.98 -10.68 13.40
CA GLY A 131 6.28 -11.23 12.97
C GLY A 131 7.40 -10.22 13.20
N GLY A 132 8.41 -10.59 14.00
CA GLY A 132 9.64 -9.82 14.24
C GLY A 132 10.28 -9.35 12.92
N ASP A 133 10.98 -8.22 12.85
CA ASP A 133 12.03 -7.77 13.78
C ASP A 133 11.94 -6.26 14.10
N GLY A 134 10.79 -5.66 13.75
CA GLY A 134 10.47 -4.24 13.97
C GLY A 134 9.16 -4.01 14.73
N ALA A 135 8.62 -5.05 15.37
CA ALA A 135 7.51 -4.92 16.30
C ALA A 135 8.01 -4.11 17.50
N GLN A 136 7.90 -2.78 17.41
CA GLN A 136 8.21 -1.89 18.51
C GLN A 136 7.52 -2.41 19.76
N ALA A 137 8.31 -2.49 20.83
CA ALA A 137 7.96 -3.08 22.12
C ALA A 137 6.50 -2.78 22.45
N SER A 138 5.75 -3.85 22.72
CA SER A 138 4.35 -3.71 23.11
C SER A 138 4.26 -2.71 24.26
N ALA A 139 3.16 -1.95 24.31
CA ALA A 139 2.87 -1.03 25.41
C ALA A 139 2.90 -1.72 26.81
N PHE A 140 3.00 -3.05 26.85
CA PHE A 140 3.10 -3.86 28.06
C PHE A 140 4.54 -4.22 28.46
N VAL A 141 5.52 -4.17 27.55
CA VAL A 141 6.92 -4.54 27.87
C VAL A 141 7.69 -3.38 28.53
N ASP A 142 7.33 -2.12 28.26
CA ASP A 142 8.05 -0.96 28.81
C ASP A 142 7.55 -0.48 30.18
N ALA A 143 6.37 -0.92 30.65
CA ALA A 143 5.87 -0.56 31.97
C ALA A 143 6.71 -1.15 33.12
N ALA A 144 7.49 -2.21 32.86
CA ALA A 144 8.34 -2.86 33.86
C ALA A 144 9.72 -2.20 34.03
N LYS A 145 10.14 -1.29 33.13
CA LYS A 145 11.51 -0.72 33.14
C LYS A 145 11.59 0.77 33.52
N VAL A 146 10.47 1.44 33.77
CA VAL A 146 10.48 2.82 34.31
C VAL A 146 10.40 2.77 35.83
N ARG A 147 11.53 2.47 36.48
CA ARG A 147 11.75 2.95 37.86
C ARG A 147 12.06 4.45 37.75
N PRO A 148 11.36 5.34 38.45
CA PRO A 148 11.86 6.71 38.62
C PRO A 148 13.14 6.61 39.45
N ALA A 149 14.28 6.97 38.85
CA ALA A 149 15.52 7.13 39.60
C ALA A 149 15.35 8.29 40.59
N PRO A 150 15.72 8.14 41.88
CA PRO A 150 15.71 9.26 42.80
C PRO A 150 16.75 10.29 42.37
N HIS A 151 16.36 11.57 42.38
CA HIS A 151 17.28 12.69 42.29
C HIS A 151 18.38 12.56 43.34
N GLN A 152 19.65 12.55 42.91
CA GLN A 152 20.77 12.96 43.74
C GLN A 152 21.63 13.98 43.00
N PRO A 153 22.18 15.00 43.70
CA PRO A 153 22.81 16.15 43.09
C PRO A 153 24.27 15.87 42.71
N ALA A 154 24.75 16.68 41.78
CA ALA A 154 26.09 16.70 41.23
C ALA A 154 27.21 16.73 42.29
N SER A 155 28.28 15.99 42.04
CA SER A 155 29.61 16.26 42.57
C SER A 155 30.63 15.89 41.50
N GLN A 156 31.37 16.91 41.08
CA GLN A 156 32.48 16.85 40.14
C GLN A 156 33.69 16.15 40.78
N SER A 157 34.49 15.45 39.99
CA SER A 157 35.95 15.40 40.14
C SER A 157 36.60 14.82 38.88
N GLU A 158 37.68 15.48 38.49
CA GLU A 158 38.56 15.31 37.33
C GLU A 158 39.38 14.02 37.29
N ASP A 159 39.77 13.71 36.05
CA ASP A 159 41.10 13.30 35.57
C ASP A 159 41.50 11.83 35.32
N ALA A 160 42.30 11.74 34.24
CA ALA A 160 43.20 10.68 33.78
C ALA A 160 42.71 9.72 32.66
N ALA A 161 43.07 10.08 31.42
CA ALA A 161 43.56 9.16 30.38
C ALA A 161 45.11 9.29 30.33
N PRO A 162 45.93 8.38 29.74
CA PRO A 162 45.77 7.84 28.38
C PRO A 162 46.29 6.40 28.11
N ASP A 163 45.90 5.76 26.98
CA ASP A 163 46.83 5.25 25.94
C ASP A 163 46.12 4.73 24.66
N SER A 164 46.86 4.74 23.54
CA SER A 164 46.53 4.69 22.08
C SER A 164 46.10 3.28 21.51
N PRO A 165 45.82 2.99 20.19
CA PRO A 165 46.18 3.72 18.94
C PRO A 165 45.30 3.60 17.63
N VAL A 166 45.72 4.40 16.60
CA VAL A 166 45.57 4.38 15.10
C VAL A 166 44.19 4.60 14.38
N PRO A 167 44.10 5.55 13.41
CA PRO A 167 42.92 5.76 12.55
C PRO A 167 43.04 5.16 11.13
N THR A 168 42.08 4.33 10.73
CA THR A 168 41.88 3.84 9.34
C THR A 168 40.40 3.91 8.95
N GLU A 169 39.79 5.10 8.97
CA GLU A 169 38.35 5.27 8.71
C GLU A 169 38.02 6.37 7.67
N ASP A 170 39.02 6.99 7.03
CA ASP A 170 38.79 8.28 6.34
C ASP A 170 38.59 8.20 4.81
N LEU A 171 38.73 7.01 4.18
CA LEU A 171 38.54 6.87 2.72
C LEU A 171 37.10 6.49 2.30
N GLY A 172 36.41 5.64 3.07
CA GLY A 172 35.03 5.22 2.76
C GLY A 172 33.97 6.31 3.02
N SER A 173 34.25 7.20 3.97
CA SER A 173 33.37 8.33 4.30
C SER A 173 33.39 9.43 3.22
N ARG A 174 34.53 9.61 2.55
CA ARG A 174 34.68 10.62 1.48
C ARG A 174 34.02 10.20 0.17
N THR A 175 34.08 8.92 -0.20
CA THR A 175 33.43 8.42 -1.43
C THR A 175 31.89 8.34 -1.29
N SER A 176 31.39 7.95 -0.11
CA SER A 176 29.94 7.89 0.16
C SER A 176 29.28 9.27 0.20
N THR A 177 29.96 10.29 0.72
CA THR A 177 29.45 11.66 0.73
C THR A 177 29.48 12.30 -0.66
N GLN A 178 30.45 11.94 -1.51
CA GLN A 178 30.51 12.40 -2.90
C GLN A 178 29.39 11.78 -3.75
N LEU A 179 29.14 10.47 -3.62
CA LEU A 179 28.06 9.78 -4.33
C LEU A 179 26.66 10.27 -3.89
N ARG A 180 26.50 10.55 -2.59
CA ARG A 180 25.24 11.12 -2.05
C ARG A 180 24.98 12.53 -2.59
N ARG A 181 26.02 13.34 -2.82
CA ARG A 181 25.87 14.67 -3.46
C ARG A 181 25.52 14.55 -4.95
N GLU A 182 26.15 13.62 -5.67
CA GLU A 182 25.83 13.32 -7.08
C GLU A 182 24.36 12.85 -7.24
N LEU A 183 23.88 11.96 -6.38
CA LEU A 183 22.49 11.48 -6.41
C LEU A 183 21.46 12.59 -6.08
N LEU A 184 21.77 13.46 -5.12
CA LEU A 184 20.90 14.61 -4.81
C LEU A 184 20.93 15.66 -5.94
N ALA A 185 22.06 15.84 -6.63
CA ALA A 185 22.16 16.72 -7.80
C ALA A 185 21.40 16.16 -9.01
N ALA A 186 21.44 14.85 -9.23
CA ALA A 186 20.65 14.16 -10.27
C ALA A 186 19.14 14.27 -10.01
N ARG A 187 18.70 14.14 -8.74
CA ARG A 187 17.28 14.25 -8.36
C ARG A 187 16.73 15.67 -8.55
N ARG A 188 17.54 16.71 -8.36
CA ARG A 188 17.15 18.10 -8.66
C ARG A 188 16.90 18.34 -10.16
N ARG A 189 17.64 17.65 -11.05
CA ARG A 189 17.44 17.75 -12.50
C ARG A 189 16.13 17.09 -12.94
N GLN A 190 15.74 15.99 -12.30
CA GLN A 190 14.48 15.32 -12.57
C GLN A 190 13.27 16.16 -12.11
N ASN A 191 13.34 16.77 -10.93
CA ASN A 191 12.29 17.69 -10.46
C ASN A 191 12.18 18.95 -11.34
N ALA A 192 13.30 19.48 -11.86
CA ALA A 192 13.28 20.61 -12.77
C ALA A 192 12.59 20.29 -14.11
N LEU A 193 12.80 19.07 -14.64
CA LEU A 193 12.10 18.58 -15.83
C LEU A 193 10.58 18.46 -15.60
N HIS A 194 10.16 17.90 -14.46
CA HIS A 194 8.73 17.83 -14.12
C HIS A 194 8.09 19.22 -14.00
N TRP A 195 8.79 20.21 -13.43
CA TRP A 195 8.32 21.59 -13.39
C TRP A 195 8.20 22.22 -14.78
N LEU A 196 9.18 22.01 -15.66
CA LEU A 196 9.13 22.52 -17.04
C LEU A 196 7.98 21.91 -17.84
N VAL A 197 7.75 20.59 -17.70
CA VAL A 197 6.61 19.91 -18.34
C VAL A 197 5.28 20.44 -17.79
N GLY A 198 5.18 20.65 -16.47
CA GLY A 198 4.00 21.24 -15.85
C GLY A 198 3.69 22.64 -16.38
N ILE A 199 4.71 23.51 -16.51
CA ILE A 199 4.56 24.86 -17.08
C ILE A 199 4.14 24.80 -18.55
N LEU A 200 4.72 23.89 -19.34
CA LEU A 200 4.36 23.71 -20.75
C LEU A 200 2.89 23.30 -20.90
N VAL A 201 2.44 22.29 -20.15
CA VAL A 201 1.05 21.80 -20.17
C VAL A 201 0.08 22.91 -19.76
N LEU A 202 0.40 23.66 -18.70
CA LEU A 202 -0.41 24.79 -18.26
C LEU A 202 -0.49 25.89 -19.32
N GLY A 203 0.63 26.18 -20.00
CA GLY A 203 0.68 27.13 -21.10
C GLY A 203 -0.18 26.73 -22.29
N VAL A 204 -0.17 25.44 -22.68
CA VAL A 204 -1.01 24.92 -23.76
C VAL A 204 -2.49 25.00 -23.37
N LEU A 205 -2.85 24.62 -22.14
CA LEU A 205 -4.22 24.76 -21.62
C LEU A 205 -4.70 26.21 -21.65
N ALA A 206 -3.86 27.15 -21.22
CA ALA A 206 -4.19 28.58 -21.28
C ALA A 206 -4.42 29.05 -22.72
N LEU A 207 -3.60 28.61 -23.67
CA LEU A 207 -3.75 28.92 -25.09
C LEU A 207 -5.06 28.38 -25.68
N LEU A 208 -5.46 27.15 -25.31
CA LEU A 208 -6.73 26.56 -25.73
C LEU A 208 -7.92 27.36 -25.21
N VAL A 209 -7.88 27.79 -23.93
CA VAL A 209 -8.92 28.65 -23.35
C VAL A 209 -9.00 30.00 -24.07
N LEU A 210 -7.86 30.60 -24.41
CA LEU A 210 -7.84 31.84 -25.19
C LEU A 210 -8.38 31.67 -26.62
N GLN A 211 -8.21 30.51 -27.26
CA GLN A 211 -8.77 30.22 -28.58
C GLN A 211 -10.30 30.07 -28.54
N GLU A 212 -10.85 29.46 -27.50
CA GLU A 212 -12.30 29.36 -27.29
C GLU A 212 -12.92 30.75 -27.08
N LEU A 213 -12.27 31.62 -26.30
CA LEU A 213 -12.74 33.00 -26.10
C LEU A 213 -12.64 33.87 -27.38
N LYS A 214 -11.80 33.49 -28.35
CA LYS A 214 -11.60 34.23 -29.60
C LYS A 214 -12.55 33.77 -30.72
N SER A 215 -13.26 32.67 -30.54
CA SER A 215 -14.19 32.14 -31.55
C SER A 215 -15.62 32.62 -31.26
N PRO A 216 -16.17 33.62 -31.97
CA PRO A 216 -17.58 33.95 -31.85
C PRO A 216 -18.41 32.82 -32.46
N ALA A 217 -19.00 31.98 -31.62
CA ALA A 217 -19.96 30.97 -32.04
C ALA A 217 -21.15 31.67 -32.73
N ALA A 218 -21.31 31.42 -34.03
CA ALA A 218 -22.49 31.79 -34.78
C ALA A 218 -23.69 30.97 -34.27
N VAL A 219 -24.61 31.63 -33.58
CA VAL A 219 -25.86 31.04 -33.10
C VAL A 219 -26.85 31.00 -34.26
N SER A 220 -27.04 29.82 -34.87
CA SER A 220 -28.24 29.55 -35.68
C SER A 220 -29.38 29.17 -34.75
N SER A 221 -30.39 30.04 -34.65
CA SER A 221 -31.68 29.73 -34.02
C SER A 221 -32.52 28.90 -34.99
N GLU A 222 -32.80 27.64 -34.65
CA GLU A 222 -33.86 26.86 -35.28
C GLU A 222 -35.02 26.68 -34.29
N LEU A 223 -36.20 27.13 -34.71
CA LEU A 223 -37.44 27.22 -33.94
C LEU A 223 -38.18 25.86 -33.95
N PRO A 224 -38.78 25.39 -32.84
CA PRO A 224 -39.50 24.11 -32.81
C PRO A 224 -40.95 24.23 -33.31
N PRO A 225 -41.50 23.24 -34.05
CA PRO A 225 -42.91 23.18 -34.40
C PRO A 225 -43.80 22.56 -33.29
N PRO A 226 -45.11 22.91 -33.23
CA PRO A 226 -46.02 22.52 -32.15
C PRO A 226 -46.60 21.09 -32.27
N PRO A 227 -47.19 20.53 -31.18
CA PRO A 227 -47.55 19.12 -31.10
C PRO A 227 -48.96 18.81 -31.64
N VAL A 228 -49.11 17.67 -32.31
CA VAL A 228 -50.41 17.09 -32.69
C VAL A 228 -50.71 15.89 -31.80
N ALA A 229 -51.89 15.91 -31.18
CA ALA A 229 -52.43 14.88 -30.28
C ALA A 229 -53.07 13.69 -31.04
N PRO A 230 -53.28 12.53 -30.38
CA PRO A 230 -53.51 11.24 -31.04
C PRO A 230 -55.00 10.85 -31.16
N PRO A 231 -55.37 9.92 -32.05
CA PRO A 231 -56.60 9.15 -31.89
C PRO A 231 -56.35 7.73 -31.34
N ALA A 232 -57.28 7.33 -30.49
CA ALA A 232 -57.37 6.09 -29.72
C ALA A 232 -57.82 4.87 -30.55
N PRO A 233 -57.79 3.65 -29.98
CA PRO A 233 -57.71 2.37 -30.69
C PRO A 233 -59.07 1.69 -30.88
N ASN A 234 -59.15 0.67 -31.76
CA ASN A 234 -60.08 -0.47 -31.61
C ASN A 234 -59.86 -1.61 -32.64
N PRO A 235 -60.43 -2.82 -32.44
CA PRO A 235 -59.65 -4.06 -32.35
C PRO A 235 -60.12 -5.16 -33.33
N SER A 236 -59.62 -6.39 -33.12
CA SER A 236 -60.13 -7.69 -33.64
C SER A 236 -59.59 -8.12 -35.03
N LYS A 237 -59.31 -9.38 -35.36
CA LYS A 237 -59.35 -10.71 -34.71
C LYS A 237 -58.93 -11.75 -35.77
N LEU A 238 -58.67 -12.99 -35.31
CA LEU A 238 -58.64 -14.28 -36.02
C LEU A 238 -57.28 -14.85 -36.51
N MET A 239 -56.79 -15.82 -35.72
CA MET A 239 -56.13 -17.07 -36.14
C MET A 239 -57.14 -17.97 -36.93
N PRO A 240 -56.89 -19.25 -37.33
CA PRO A 240 -55.75 -20.15 -37.08
C PRO A 240 -55.34 -21.10 -38.25
N THR A 241 -54.24 -21.85 -38.11
CA THR A 241 -54.18 -23.34 -38.22
C THR A 241 -52.74 -23.88 -38.09
N THR A 242 -52.65 -25.12 -37.62
CA THR A 242 -51.53 -25.78 -36.93
C THR A 242 -51.03 -27.01 -37.75
N PRO A 243 -50.25 -27.97 -37.19
CA PRO A 243 -48.80 -28.32 -37.29
C PRO A 243 -48.55 -29.59 -38.19
N PRO A 244 -47.61 -30.57 -37.98
CA PRO A 244 -46.45 -30.75 -37.06
C PRO A 244 -45.17 -31.38 -37.67
N ALA A 245 -44.07 -31.51 -36.88
CA ALA A 245 -43.44 -32.79 -36.50
C ALA A 245 -41.96 -32.71 -36.02
N SER A 246 -41.74 -33.27 -34.82
CA SER A 246 -40.66 -34.20 -34.41
C SER A 246 -39.19 -33.73 -34.14
N ALA A 247 -38.73 -34.07 -32.93
CA ALA A 247 -37.37 -34.02 -32.37
C ALA A 247 -36.60 -35.36 -32.61
N PRO A 248 -35.60 -35.83 -31.80
CA PRO A 248 -34.45 -35.23 -31.08
C PRO A 248 -33.11 -36.04 -31.28
N LYS A 249 -31.99 -35.61 -30.65
CA LYS A 249 -30.87 -36.41 -30.00
C LYS A 249 -29.62 -35.53 -29.85
N SER A 250 -28.89 -35.38 -28.72
CA SER A 250 -28.29 -36.28 -27.68
C SER A 250 -26.79 -36.54 -27.91
N PHE A 251 -26.07 -36.79 -26.79
CA PHE A 251 -24.65 -37.13 -26.55
C PHE A 251 -23.75 -35.95 -26.13
N GLU A 252 -23.23 -35.76 -24.90
CA GLU A 252 -22.81 -36.58 -23.72
C GLU A 252 -21.28 -36.80 -23.64
N ALA A 253 -20.69 -36.22 -22.57
CA ALA A 253 -19.57 -36.67 -21.69
C ALA A 253 -18.16 -36.98 -22.32
N SER A 254 -17.00 -37.01 -21.64
CA SER A 254 -16.59 -36.95 -20.22
C SER A 254 -15.05 -36.81 -20.09
N ILE A 255 -14.59 -36.13 -19.02
CA ILE A 255 -13.58 -36.48 -17.98
C ILE A 255 -12.15 -37.01 -18.34
N GLY A 256 -11.13 -36.43 -17.64
CA GLY A 256 -9.95 -37.12 -17.04
C GLY A 256 -8.57 -36.78 -17.65
N ALA A 257 -7.59 -36.12 -17.01
CA ALA A 257 -6.79 -36.38 -15.79
C ALA A 257 -5.40 -37.03 -16.05
N SER A 258 -4.35 -36.25 -15.76
CA SER A 258 -2.98 -36.51 -15.23
C SER A 258 -2.10 -37.73 -15.61
N GLY A 259 -0.79 -37.48 -15.84
CA GLY A 259 0.32 -38.26 -15.24
C GLY A 259 1.53 -38.70 -16.10
N THR A 260 2.68 -38.03 -15.92
CA THR A 260 4.07 -38.55 -15.63
C THR A 260 4.95 -39.35 -16.65
N THR A 261 6.08 -38.71 -17.08
CA THR A 261 7.56 -39.04 -17.26
C THR A 261 8.09 -40.50 -17.49
N PRO A 262 9.37 -40.83 -17.92
CA PRO A 262 10.64 -40.03 -18.00
C PRO A 262 11.74 -40.36 -19.09
N GLN A 263 12.87 -39.60 -19.03
CA GLN A 263 14.31 -39.88 -19.39
C GLN A 263 14.86 -39.74 -20.84
N ASP A 264 15.89 -38.88 -21.02
CA ASP A 264 17.30 -39.29 -21.27
C ASP A 264 18.31 -38.10 -21.33
N LEU A 265 19.53 -38.31 -20.80
CA LEU A 265 20.79 -37.51 -20.93
C LEU A 265 21.76 -38.30 -21.87
N PRO A 266 22.90 -37.79 -22.42
CA PRO A 266 24.02 -37.05 -21.76
C PRO A 266 24.66 -35.93 -22.67
N SER A 267 25.63 -35.06 -22.30
CA SER A 267 27.01 -35.28 -21.83
C SER A 267 27.69 -33.93 -21.49
N ALA A 268 28.63 -33.93 -20.52
CA ALA A 268 29.69 -32.92 -20.31
C ALA A 268 31.04 -33.46 -20.88
N PRO A 269 32.21 -32.77 -20.94
CA PRO A 269 32.86 -31.93 -19.90
C PRO A 269 33.51 -30.62 -20.48
N ASP A 270 34.22 -29.68 -19.82
CA ASP A 270 35.18 -29.73 -18.72
C ASP A 270 35.49 -28.31 -18.15
N SER A 271 35.86 -28.27 -16.87
CA SER A 271 36.78 -27.33 -16.18
C SER A 271 36.43 -25.84 -15.93
N ALA A 272 36.03 -25.50 -14.69
CA ALA A 272 36.86 -24.74 -13.71
C ALA A 272 36.05 -24.22 -12.47
N ALA A 273 36.52 -24.58 -11.27
CA ALA A 273 36.23 -24.03 -9.92
C ALA A 273 34.84 -24.32 -9.28
N PRO A 274 34.78 -24.49 -7.94
CA PRO A 274 33.68 -25.20 -7.28
C PRO A 274 32.41 -24.35 -7.23
N ALA A 275 31.31 -24.95 -7.66
CA ALA A 275 29.98 -24.39 -7.65
C ALA A 275 29.51 -24.11 -6.20
N GLN A 276 29.23 -22.84 -5.90
CA GLN A 276 28.29 -22.48 -4.83
C GLN A 276 26.89 -22.60 -5.43
N ASP A 277 26.43 -23.84 -5.62
CA ASP A 277 25.10 -24.15 -6.14
C ASP A 277 24.03 -23.66 -5.16
N GLY A 278 23.31 -22.60 -5.56
CA GLY A 278 22.09 -22.14 -4.91
C GLY A 278 22.03 -20.66 -4.56
N GLN A 279 23.11 -19.90 -4.70
CA GLN A 279 23.13 -18.48 -4.34
C GLN A 279 23.07 -17.58 -5.59
N LEU A 280 22.03 -16.76 -5.68
CA LEU A 280 21.81 -15.80 -6.77
C LEU A 280 23.05 -14.90 -6.93
N SER A 281 23.65 -14.90 -8.12
CA SER A 281 24.78 -14.03 -8.44
C SER A 281 24.33 -12.56 -8.50
N LEU A 282 25.24 -11.63 -8.20
CA LEU A 282 24.97 -10.19 -8.30
C LEU A 282 24.61 -9.78 -9.74
N ASP A 283 25.27 -10.36 -10.74
CA ASP A 283 24.99 -10.09 -12.15
C ASP A 283 23.60 -10.59 -12.57
N ASP A 284 23.18 -11.75 -12.06
CA ASP A 284 21.85 -12.30 -12.32
C ASP A 284 20.78 -11.48 -11.61
N ALA A 285 21.04 -11.03 -10.38
CA ALA A 285 20.16 -10.12 -9.64
C ALA A 285 19.98 -8.77 -10.37
N LEU A 286 21.05 -8.22 -10.95
CA LEU A 286 20.99 -7.00 -11.75
C LEU A 286 20.19 -7.19 -13.04
N ARG A 287 20.32 -8.33 -13.72
CA ARG A 287 19.52 -8.66 -14.90
C ARG A 287 18.03 -8.81 -14.56
N LEU A 288 17.71 -9.45 -13.43
CA LEU A 288 16.35 -9.55 -12.93
C LEU A 288 15.77 -8.17 -12.60
N TYR A 289 16.56 -7.31 -11.93
CA TYR A 289 16.16 -5.94 -11.66
C TYR A 289 15.87 -5.15 -12.94
N GLN A 290 16.79 -5.16 -13.92
CA GLN A 290 16.63 -4.47 -15.20
C GLN A 290 15.37 -4.93 -15.95
N ARG A 291 15.10 -6.25 -15.93
CA ARG A 291 13.89 -6.84 -16.51
C ARG A 291 12.62 -6.38 -15.77
N ALA A 292 12.69 -6.28 -14.45
CA ALA A 292 11.55 -5.94 -13.61
C ALA A 292 11.19 -4.44 -13.64
N VAL A 293 12.13 -3.56 -14.01
CA VAL A 293 11.86 -2.12 -14.21
C VAL A 293 11.48 -1.75 -15.64
N ASP A 294 11.45 -2.72 -16.57
CA ASP A 294 11.09 -2.49 -17.96
C ASP A 294 9.61 -2.08 -18.11
N THR A 295 9.38 -0.80 -18.38
CA THR A 295 8.05 -0.20 -18.54
C THR A 295 7.24 -0.76 -19.70
N THR A 296 7.85 -1.48 -20.64
CA THR A 296 7.11 -2.17 -21.72
C THR A 296 6.31 -3.37 -21.20
N ARG A 297 6.61 -3.83 -19.99
CA ARG A 297 5.93 -4.97 -19.34
C ARG A 297 4.79 -4.51 -18.45
N SER A 298 3.81 -5.41 -18.27
CA SER A 298 2.63 -5.10 -17.46
C SER A 298 3.03 -4.73 -16.03
N PRO A 299 2.35 -3.75 -15.40
CA PRO A 299 2.61 -3.37 -14.01
C PRO A 299 2.51 -4.56 -13.03
N GLN A 300 1.60 -5.50 -13.27
CA GLN A 300 1.42 -6.69 -12.44
C GLN A 300 2.63 -7.64 -12.54
N THR A 301 3.18 -7.82 -13.74
CA THR A 301 4.41 -8.62 -13.95
C THR A 301 5.59 -7.97 -13.26
N ARG A 302 5.78 -6.66 -13.43
CA ARG A 302 6.84 -5.89 -12.75
C ARG A 302 6.73 -6.00 -11.24
N GLN A 303 5.51 -5.92 -10.69
CA GLN A 303 5.25 -6.02 -9.25
C GLN A 303 5.64 -7.39 -8.70
N ALA A 304 5.28 -8.47 -9.41
CA ALA A 304 5.65 -9.83 -8.99
C ALA A 304 7.17 -10.06 -9.04
N GLU A 305 7.85 -9.60 -10.10
CA GLU A 305 9.29 -9.76 -10.26
C GLU A 305 10.09 -8.94 -9.24
N LEU A 306 9.70 -7.68 -8.99
CA LEU A 306 10.35 -6.84 -7.97
C LEU A 306 10.12 -7.39 -6.55
N GLY A 307 8.92 -7.88 -6.25
CA GLY A 307 8.61 -8.48 -4.95
C GLY A 307 9.37 -9.77 -4.68
N GLY A 308 9.54 -10.62 -5.70
CA GLY A 308 10.39 -11.81 -5.61
C GLY A 308 11.85 -11.46 -5.35
N LEU A 309 12.37 -10.49 -6.09
CA LEU A 309 13.76 -10.03 -5.95
C LEU A 309 14.04 -9.40 -4.57
N GLU A 310 13.07 -8.67 -4.00
CA GLU A 310 13.22 -8.09 -2.65
C GLU A 310 13.42 -9.17 -1.58
N VAL A 311 12.66 -10.27 -1.63
CA VAL A 311 12.77 -11.38 -0.67
C VAL A 311 14.13 -12.07 -0.77
N GLU A 312 14.63 -12.29 -1.98
CA GLU A 312 15.94 -12.89 -2.20
C GLU A 312 17.07 -11.95 -1.73
N LEU A 313 16.97 -10.65 -2.01
CA LEU A 313 17.98 -9.67 -1.63
C LEU A 313 18.14 -9.52 -0.12
N VAL A 314 17.07 -9.56 0.67
CA VAL A 314 17.15 -9.51 2.15
C VAL A 314 18.02 -10.65 2.69
N SER A 315 17.84 -11.85 2.13
CA SER A 315 18.59 -13.06 2.49
C SER A 315 20.07 -12.95 2.08
N LEU A 316 20.34 -12.38 0.91
CA LEU A 316 21.68 -12.22 0.34
C LEU A 316 22.49 -11.11 1.04
N VAL A 317 21.86 -9.99 1.39
CA VAL A 317 22.49 -8.89 2.15
C VAL A 317 22.93 -9.37 3.54
N ALA A 318 22.12 -10.22 4.19
CA ALA A 318 22.42 -10.77 5.50
C ALA A 318 23.61 -11.76 5.48
N SER A 319 23.78 -12.49 4.38
CA SER A 319 24.83 -13.51 4.20
C SER A 319 26.06 -13.04 3.43
N ALA A 320 26.06 -11.81 2.91
CA ALA A 320 27.15 -11.28 2.08
C ALA A 320 28.43 -10.96 2.88
N SER A 321 29.58 -11.19 2.24
CA SER A 321 30.88 -10.70 2.72
C SER A 321 30.89 -9.16 2.81
N PRO A 322 31.65 -8.55 3.72
CA PRO A 322 31.67 -7.10 3.93
C PRO A 322 31.96 -6.29 2.65
N GLU A 323 32.81 -6.82 1.77
CA GLU A 323 33.13 -6.22 0.46
C GLU A 323 31.93 -6.18 -0.50
N ARG A 324 31.10 -7.22 -0.51
CA ARG A 324 29.93 -7.35 -1.39
C ARG A 324 28.65 -6.80 -0.77
N LYS A 325 28.62 -6.64 0.55
CA LYS A 325 27.46 -6.14 1.30
C LYS A 325 27.00 -4.77 0.82
N ALA A 326 27.93 -3.87 0.52
CA ALA A 326 27.60 -2.54 0.00
C ALA A 326 26.91 -2.60 -1.38
N GLN A 327 27.32 -3.53 -2.25
CA GLN A 327 26.71 -3.71 -3.57
C GLN A 327 25.29 -4.27 -3.45
N TRP A 328 25.10 -5.29 -2.60
CA TRP A 328 23.79 -5.87 -2.34
C TRP A 328 22.83 -4.88 -1.65
N GLN A 329 23.32 -4.07 -0.71
CA GLN A 329 22.53 -3.00 -0.08
C GLN A 329 22.12 -1.92 -1.09
N THR A 330 23.01 -1.60 -2.04
CA THR A 330 22.68 -0.65 -3.11
C THR A 330 21.55 -1.20 -3.98
N LEU A 331 21.62 -2.48 -4.37
CA LEU A 331 20.58 -3.12 -5.16
C LEU A 331 19.26 -3.24 -4.40
N GLU A 332 19.30 -3.58 -3.10
CA GLU A 332 18.11 -3.61 -2.23
C GLU A 332 17.40 -2.25 -2.20
N ASN A 333 18.17 -1.17 -2.03
CA ASN A 333 17.62 0.19 -2.03
C ASN A 333 16.97 0.56 -3.38
N LEU A 334 17.59 0.15 -4.50
CA LEU A 334 17.04 0.38 -5.84
C LEU A 334 15.72 -0.39 -6.04
N VAL A 335 15.66 -1.66 -5.61
CA VAL A 335 14.45 -2.47 -5.69
C VAL A 335 13.32 -1.86 -4.85
N ARG A 336 13.59 -1.46 -3.61
CA ARG A 336 12.60 -0.80 -2.75
C ARG A 336 12.07 0.50 -3.35
N GLN A 337 12.94 1.29 -3.96
CA GLN A 337 12.53 2.50 -4.66
C GLN A 337 11.66 2.17 -5.87
N ALA A 338 12.05 1.19 -6.70
CA ALA A 338 11.27 0.77 -7.87
C ALA A 338 9.88 0.24 -7.49
N ILE A 339 9.76 -0.50 -6.38
CA ILE A 339 8.47 -0.94 -5.83
C ILE A 339 7.61 0.26 -5.44
N THR A 340 8.21 1.26 -4.78
CA THR A 340 7.50 2.47 -4.37
C THR A 340 6.99 3.25 -5.58
N ASP A 341 7.82 3.41 -6.61
CA ASP A 341 7.47 4.09 -7.85
C ASP A 341 6.37 3.35 -8.62
N LEU A 342 6.44 2.01 -8.69
CA LEU A 342 5.42 1.18 -9.31
C LEU A 342 4.08 1.25 -8.55
N GLN A 343 4.11 1.29 -7.22
CA GLN A 343 2.91 1.50 -6.42
C GLN A 343 2.29 2.88 -6.66
N ALA A 344 3.11 3.91 -6.88
CA ALA A 344 2.61 5.23 -7.28
C ALA A 344 1.97 5.18 -8.68
N GLU A 345 2.61 4.52 -9.65
CA GLU A 345 2.07 4.30 -11.00
C GLU A 345 0.70 3.60 -10.96
N LEU A 346 0.58 2.53 -10.19
CA LEU A 346 -0.67 1.78 -10.01
C LEU A 346 -1.79 2.60 -9.34
N ARG A 347 -1.44 3.54 -8.45
CA ARG A 347 -2.42 4.46 -7.85
C ARG A 347 -2.94 5.49 -8.84
N LEU A 348 -2.11 5.91 -9.81
CA LEU A 348 -2.45 6.92 -10.82
C LEU A 348 -3.17 6.32 -12.05
N ALA A 349 -2.95 5.05 -12.36
CA ALA A 349 -3.61 4.33 -13.47
C ALA A 349 -5.16 4.42 -13.50
N PRO A 350 -5.90 4.30 -12.37
CA PRO A 350 -7.35 4.48 -12.38
C PRO A 350 -7.81 5.92 -12.68
N GLU A 351 -6.98 6.93 -12.39
CA GLU A 351 -7.30 8.35 -12.66
C GLU A 351 -7.15 8.69 -14.15
N ALA A 352 -6.10 8.17 -14.81
CA ALA A 352 -5.91 8.33 -16.25
C ALA A 352 -7.02 7.63 -17.07
N SER A 353 -7.49 6.48 -16.59
CA SER A 353 -8.61 5.74 -17.20
C SER A 353 -9.93 6.52 -17.13
N ARG A 354 -10.17 7.24 -16.02
CA ARG A 354 -11.34 8.13 -15.87
C ARG A 354 -11.22 9.42 -16.70
N ALA A 355 -10.02 9.97 -16.86
CA ALA A 355 -9.81 11.15 -17.69
C ALA A 355 -10.00 10.90 -19.20
N THR A 356 -9.85 9.65 -19.65
CA THR A 356 -9.96 9.27 -21.08
C THR A 356 -11.40 9.02 -21.52
N PHE A 357 -12.33 8.77 -20.60
CA PHE A 357 -13.76 8.62 -20.89
C PHE A 357 -14.55 9.75 -20.22
N PRO A 358 -14.69 10.93 -20.84
CA PRO A 358 -15.62 11.93 -20.35
C PRO A 358 -17.03 11.37 -20.48
N SER A 359 -17.67 11.12 -19.34
CA SER A 359 -19.09 10.79 -19.24
C SER A 359 -19.88 11.86 -19.98
N SER A 360 -20.47 11.53 -21.13
CA SER A 360 -21.46 12.41 -21.77
C SER A 360 -22.73 12.41 -20.91
N PRO A 361 -23.36 13.59 -20.71
CA PRO A 361 -24.47 13.78 -19.79
C PRO A 361 -25.76 13.06 -20.18
#